data_AF-A0A955T189-F1
#
_entry.id   AF-A0A955T189-F1
#
_cell.length_a   1.000
_cell.length_b   1.000
_cell.length_c   1.000
_cell.angle_alpha   90.00
_cell.angle_beta   90.00
_cell.angle_gamma   90.00
#
_symmetry.space_group_name_H-M   'P 1'
#
loop_
_entity.id
_entity.type
_entity.pdbx_description
1 polymer ?
#
loop_
_entity_poly.entity_id
_entity_poly.type
_entity_poly.pdbx_seq_one_letter_code
_entity_poly.pdbx_strand_id
1 'polypeptide(L)'
;IQAEELVVVPKVFRNLSTELVRLLEVEGHTSSLIDMEDIFDVFAGGRFSAHALRNFLTWVAKTWPEPQPASVLVVGDSSWDFWGRYPDHEHVPNWTPSYHTHKEPDFPTDLWFVEGEPLDRVGDWFFGRIPCQTVTHLEGYLAKRRAYNRNSDEGWTDRLLWISDDNDPVERDTQDILGRTLPLAYQIEPIFIHNYPYIDNYYYGENLARIQEMARTESQPLDFGKISPAANQAILDELTQGAALAVYYGHSGLNVLAHERILFGGGSKHSDIPKINNEGRTPLLFLMTCDVGRFDFTDDRLWKWSYGLAEELLMHPFGGSLALVTSTGRGVPSDHKNFVSSCLESLLYRGATHAGSMLWAGKVGCLMETRPNDAVDMFTLLGDPLFEPPMPATGNLLEPDRLKWSPDGRLEVKAKVEDLVESIASLHWIDPNDLMEHKVVDWELDENEGIVRFVVPQAYELEKLWVAYTCQSKDEVKIEGGFAIDLSPIGRPDWKEFDPEEKPNLTLDSEDLIFENYSPT
;
A
#
# COMPACT_ATOMS: atom_id res chain seq x y z
N ILE A 1 -32.06 -9.20 -1.84
CA ILE A 1 -30.71 -9.05 -1.27
C ILE A 1 -30.07 -8.01 -2.15
N GLN A 2 -30.06 -6.76 -1.73
CA GLN A 2 -29.50 -5.66 -2.51
C GLN A 2 -28.52 -4.98 -1.57
N ALA A 3 -27.24 -5.17 -1.85
CA ALA A 3 -26.13 -4.82 -1.00
C ALA A 3 -24.95 -4.49 -1.91
N GLU A 4 -24.14 -3.54 -1.46
CA GLU A 4 -22.88 -3.15 -2.09
C GLU A 4 -21.86 -4.30 -2.07
N GLU A 5 -21.85 -5.09 -1.00
CA GLU A 5 -20.93 -6.21 -0.82
C GLU A 5 -21.63 -7.54 -0.52
N LEU A 6 -21.15 -8.61 -1.14
CA LEU A 6 -21.48 -9.99 -0.76
C LEU A 6 -20.39 -10.57 0.14
N VAL A 7 -20.72 -10.83 1.41
CA VAL A 7 -19.82 -11.52 2.34
C VAL A 7 -20.13 -13.02 2.28
N VAL A 8 -19.29 -13.78 1.59
CA VAL A 8 -19.45 -15.22 1.41
C VAL A 8 -18.64 -15.96 2.46
N VAL A 9 -19.33 -16.76 3.28
CA VAL A 9 -18.75 -17.35 4.49
C VAL A 9 -19.16 -18.82 4.68
N PRO A 10 -18.23 -19.72 5.04
CA PRO A 10 -18.56 -21.06 5.53
C PRO A 10 -19.30 -21.02 6.87
N LYS A 11 -20.20 -21.96 7.12
CA LYS A 11 -21.06 -21.99 8.32
C LYS A 11 -20.28 -21.91 9.65
N VAL A 12 -19.04 -22.39 9.69
CA VAL A 12 -18.16 -22.31 10.88
C VAL A 12 -17.85 -20.87 11.31
N PHE A 13 -17.78 -19.91 10.37
CA PHE A 13 -17.47 -18.51 10.64
C PHE A 13 -18.70 -17.60 10.68
N ARG A 14 -19.87 -18.09 10.27
CA ARG A 14 -21.11 -17.30 10.08
C ARG A 14 -21.47 -16.41 11.28
N ASN A 15 -21.34 -16.93 12.50
CA ASN A 15 -21.68 -16.18 13.71
C ASN A 15 -20.79 -14.92 13.88
N LEU A 16 -19.48 -15.05 13.67
CA LEU A 16 -18.55 -13.93 13.73
C LEU A 16 -18.69 -13.01 12.52
N SER A 17 -18.96 -13.55 11.33
CA SER A 17 -19.17 -12.72 10.14
C SER A 17 -20.47 -11.91 10.21
N THR A 18 -21.41 -12.25 11.10
CA THR A 18 -22.53 -11.36 11.43
C THR A 18 -22.05 -10.09 12.14
N GLU A 19 -20.99 -10.18 12.94
CA GLU A 19 -20.34 -9.00 13.53
C GLU A 19 -19.57 -8.21 12.46
N LEU A 20 -18.85 -8.88 11.55
CA LEU A 20 -18.18 -8.23 10.43
C LEU A 20 -19.16 -7.34 9.65
N VAL A 21 -20.31 -7.89 9.25
CA VAL A 21 -21.36 -7.14 8.53
C VAL A 21 -21.82 -5.91 9.31
N ARG A 22 -21.95 -5.99 10.64
CA ARG A 22 -22.32 -4.81 11.45
C ARG A 22 -21.23 -3.75 11.49
N LEU A 23 -19.96 -4.13 11.49
CA LEU A 23 -18.87 -3.16 11.42
C LEU A 23 -18.87 -2.42 10.09
N LEU A 24 -19.08 -3.16 8.98
CA LEU A 24 -19.21 -2.59 7.64
C LEU A 24 -20.42 -1.65 7.53
N GLU A 25 -21.55 -2.00 8.14
CA GLU A 25 -22.73 -1.13 8.23
C GLU A 25 -22.45 0.17 9.01
N VAL A 26 -21.64 0.12 10.07
CA VAL A 26 -21.21 1.31 10.83
C VAL A 26 -20.29 2.20 9.99
N GLU A 27 -19.48 1.60 9.12
CA GLU A 27 -18.60 2.31 8.18
C GLU A 27 -19.34 2.88 6.97
N GLY A 28 -20.61 2.51 6.79
CA GLY A 28 -21.51 3.04 5.76
C GLY A 28 -21.79 2.10 4.60
N HIS A 29 -21.25 0.89 4.62
CA HIS A 29 -21.44 -0.11 3.57
C HIS A 29 -22.67 -0.98 3.82
N THR A 30 -23.30 -1.43 2.73
CA THR A 30 -24.38 -2.42 2.83
C THR A 30 -23.86 -3.79 2.44
N SER A 31 -23.85 -4.74 3.37
CA SER A 31 -23.31 -6.08 3.12
C SER A 31 -24.36 -7.17 3.32
N SER A 32 -24.29 -8.22 2.51
CA SER A 32 -25.17 -9.38 2.62
C SER A 32 -24.38 -10.65 2.91
N LEU A 33 -24.75 -11.35 3.99
CA LEU A 33 -24.09 -12.56 4.42
C LEU A 33 -24.64 -13.81 3.71
N ILE A 34 -23.81 -14.48 2.92
CA ILE A 34 -24.15 -15.65 2.11
C ILE A 34 -23.38 -16.88 2.63
N ASP A 35 -24.11 -17.97 2.90
CA ASP A 35 -23.48 -19.24 3.30
C ASP A 35 -22.83 -19.91 2.09
N MET A 36 -21.54 -20.26 2.21
CA MET A 36 -20.78 -20.90 1.15
C MET A 36 -21.30 -22.31 0.85
N GLU A 37 -21.76 -23.04 1.87
CA GLU A 37 -22.36 -24.36 1.68
C GLU A 37 -23.67 -24.29 0.88
N ASP A 38 -24.45 -23.21 1.02
CA ASP A 38 -25.68 -23.04 0.25
C ASP A 38 -25.36 -22.77 -1.23
N ILE A 39 -24.26 -22.07 -1.52
CA ILE A 39 -23.72 -21.94 -2.88
C ILE A 39 -23.34 -23.32 -3.43
N PHE A 40 -22.63 -24.15 -2.66
CA PHE A 40 -22.25 -25.50 -3.10
C PHE A 40 -23.46 -26.40 -3.35
N ASP A 41 -24.48 -26.35 -2.48
CA ASP A 41 -25.71 -27.12 -2.62
C ASP A 41 -26.44 -26.78 -3.93
N VAL A 42 -26.57 -25.49 -4.25
CA VAL A 42 -27.31 -25.02 -5.43
C VAL A 42 -26.50 -25.16 -6.73
N PHE A 43 -25.21 -24.82 -6.72
CA PHE A 43 -24.42 -24.66 -7.95
C PHE A 43 -23.45 -25.83 -8.23
N ALA A 44 -23.29 -26.77 -7.29
CA ALA A 44 -22.45 -27.97 -7.48
C ALA A 44 -23.01 -29.25 -6.86
N GLY A 45 -24.29 -29.25 -6.41
CA GLY A 45 -24.92 -30.42 -5.80
C GLY A 45 -24.28 -30.84 -4.48
N GLY A 46 -23.87 -29.86 -3.68
CA GLY A 46 -23.27 -30.03 -2.35
C GLY A 46 -21.78 -30.32 -2.35
N ARG A 47 -21.12 -30.21 -3.52
CA ARG A 47 -19.67 -30.44 -3.64
C ARG A 47 -18.91 -29.13 -3.48
N PHE A 48 -17.86 -29.15 -2.67
CA PHE A 48 -16.88 -28.08 -2.60
C PHE A 48 -16.28 -27.82 -4.00
N SER A 49 -16.42 -26.60 -4.52
CA SER A 49 -16.03 -26.29 -5.90
C SER A 49 -15.83 -24.80 -6.15
N ALA A 50 -14.68 -24.42 -6.73
CA ALA A 50 -14.46 -23.07 -7.26
C ALA A 50 -15.50 -22.70 -8.33
N HIS A 51 -15.92 -23.66 -9.15
CA HIS A 51 -16.92 -23.42 -10.19
C HIS A 51 -18.30 -23.11 -9.60
N ALA A 52 -18.63 -23.63 -8.41
CA ALA A 52 -19.88 -23.27 -7.74
C ALA A 52 -19.90 -21.80 -7.35
N LEU A 53 -18.81 -21.30 -6.77
CA LEU A 53 -18.66 -19.89 -6.40
C LEU A 53 -18.74 -19.00 -7.65
N ARG A 54 -17.97 -19.30 -8.69
CA ARG A 54 -18.04 -18.54 -9.95
C ARG A 54 -19.44 -18.55 -10.58
N ASN A 55 -20.09 -19.72 -10.64
CA ASN A 55 -21.43 -19.85 -11.21
C ASN A 55 -22.47 -19.04 -10.41
N PHE A 56 -22.33 -19.00 -9.08
CA PHE A 56 -23.16 -18.16 -8.23
C PHE A 56 -22.98 -16.67 -8.54
N LEU A 57 -21.72 -16.18 -8.56
CA LEU A 57 -21.45 -14.77 -8.86
C LEU A 57 -21.91 -14.38 -10.27
N THR A 58 -21.68 -15.24 -11.26
CA THR A 58 -22.17 -15.08 -12.64
C THR A 58 -23.71 -15.04 -12.68
N TRP A 59 -24.37 -15.87 -11.88
CA TRP A 59 -25.83 -15.87 -11.78
C TRP A 59 -26.35 -14.58 -11.14
N VAL A 60 -25.70 -14.09 -10.08
CA VAL A 60 -26.03 -12.80 -9.46
C VAL A 60 -25.90 -11.68 -10.49
N ALA A 61 -24.76 -11.58 -11.18
CA ALA A 61 -24.49 -10.54 -12.18
C ALA A 61 -25.51 -10.51 -13.34
N LYS A 62 -26.10 -11.66 -13.68
CA LYS A 62 -27.08 -11.80 -14.77
C LYS A 62 -28.53 -11.61 -14.34
N THR A 63 -28.86 -11.78 -13.05
CA THR A 63 -30.26 -11.95 -12.62
C THR A 63 -30.71 -11.01 -11.51
N TRP A 64 -29.79 -10.44 -10.73
CA TRP A 64 -30.16 -9.50 -9.69
C TRP A 64 -30.45 -8.11 -10.30
N PRO A 65 -31.42 -7.37 -9.73
CA PRO A 65 -31.73 -6.02 -10.18
C PRO A 65 -30.65 -5.01 -9.76
N GLU A 66 -30.59 -3.89 -10.48
CA GLU A 66 -29.72 -2.75 -10.13
C GLU A 66 -30.17 -2.01 -8.85
N PRO A 67 -29.22 -1.41 -8.10
CA PRO A 67 -27.77 -1.62 -8.19
C PRO A 67 -27.35 -3.06 -7.84
N GLN A 68 -26.45 -3.60 -8.66
CA GLN A 68 -25.72 -4.83 -8.39
C GLN A 68 -24.65 -4.62 -7.30
N PRO A 69 -24.16 -5.71 -6.66
CA PRO A 69 -22.98 -5.62 -5.80
C PRO A 69 -21.79 -5.02 -6.54
N ALA A 70 -20.98 -4.24 -5.83
CA ALA A 70 -19.68 -3.76 -6.30
C ALA A 70 -18.54 -4.66 -5.82
N SER A 71 -18.78 -5.47 -4.78
CA SER A 71 -17.74 -6.25 -4.13
C SER A 71 -18.18 -7.63 -3.62
N VAL A 72 -17.21 -8.54 -3.53
CA VAL A 72 -17.31 -9.86 -2.89
C VAL A 72 -16.15 -10.02 -1.92
N LEU A 73 -16.48 -10.34 -0.67
CA LEU A 73 -15.53 -10.69 0.37
C LEU A 73 -15.72 -12.15 0.78
N VAL A 74 -14.67 -12.95 0.62
CA VAL A 74 -14.65 -14.37 1.02
C VAL A 74 -13.96 -14.51 2.37
N VAL A 75 -14.63 -15.15 3.33
CA VAL A 75 -14.08 -15.41 4.67
C VAL A 75 -13.75 -16.89 4.82
N GLY A 76 -12.50 -17.20 5.10
CA GLY A 76 -11.99 -18.55 5.28
C GLY A 76 -10.78 -18.83 4.39
N ASP A 77 -9.87 -19.63 4.92
CA ASP A 77 -8.66 -20.01 4.22
C ASP A 77 -8.90 -21.04 3.08
N SER A 78 -7.91 -21.22 2.21
CA SER A 78 -7.91 -22.18 1.09
C SER A 78 -6.73 -23.15 1.19
N SER A 79 -6.79 -24.25 0.45
CA SER A 79 -5.63 -25.13 0.24
C SER A 79 -5.61 -25.63 -1.20
N TRP A 80 -4.43 -25.61 -1.82
CA TRP A 80 -4.25 -26.23 -3.14
C TRP A 80 -4.42 -27.76 -3.08
N ASP A 81 -4.26 -28.41 -1.91
CA ASP A 81 -4.68 -29.79 -1.71
C ASP A 81 -6.18 -29.90 -1.44
N PHE A 82 -6.96 -29.41 -2.41
CA PHE A 82 -8.40 -29.31 -2.28
C PHE A 82 -9.13 -30.66 -2.13
N TRP A 83 -8.47 -31.77 -2.50
CA TRP A 83 -8.99 -33.13 -2.34
C TRP A 83 -8.53 -33.82 -1.06
N GLY A 84 -7.66 -33.20 -0.25
CA GLY A 84 -7.04 -33.83 0.92
C GLY A 84 -6.27 -35.10 0.55
N ARG A 85 -5.55 -35.09 -0.56
CA ARG A 85 -4.80 -36.25 -1.07
C ARG A 85 -3.47 -36.44 -0.35
N TYR A 86 -2.98 -35.42 0.35
CA TYR A 86 -1.70 -35.42 1.04
C TYR A 86 -1.95 -35.41 2.55
N PRO A 87 -1.74 -36.54 3.26
CA PRO A 87 -2.00 -36.64 4.71
C PRO A 87 -1.21 -35.63 5.54
N ASP A 88 -0.03 -35.23 5.07
CA ASP A 88 0.79 -34.23 5.75
C ASP A 88 0.20 -32.81 5.64
N HIS A 89 -0.83 -32.57 4.82
CA HIS A 89 -1.51 -31.28 4.66
C HIS A 89 -2.78 -31.14 5.51
N GLU A 90 -3.13 -32.15 6.33
CA GLU A 90 -4.33 -32.14 7.20
C GLU A 90 -4.40 -30.95 8.18
N HIS A 91 -3.30 -30.22 8.37
CA HIS A 91 -3.20 -29.09 9.27
C HIS A 91 -3.62 -27.73 8.65
N VAL A 92 -3.81 -27.64 7.32
CA VAL A 92 -4.29 -26.43 6.64
C VAL A 92 -5.76 -26.62 6.24
N PRO A 93 -6.70 -25.91 6.87
CA PRO A 93 -8.11 -26.02 6.54
C PRO A 93 -8.41 -25.49 5.13
N ASN A 94 -9.19 -26.25 4.35
CA ASN A 94 -9.71 -25.81 3.06
C ASN A 94 -11.17 -25.33 3.21
N TRP A 95 -11.35 -24.15 3.79
CA TRP A 95 -12.68 -23.62 4.08
C TRP A 95 -13.38 -23.05 2.86
N THR A 96 -12.59 -22.49 1.92
CA THR A 96 -13.08 -21.79 0.75
C THR A 96 -12.26 -22.19 -0.49
N PRO A 97 -12.83 -22.17 -1.70
CA PRO A 97 -12.12 -22.66 -2.87
C PRO A 97 -11.09 -21.64 -3.36
N SER A 98 -9.94 -22.14 -3.84
CA SER A 98 -9.04 -21.42 -4.73
C SER A 98 -9.25 -21.87 -6.19
N TYR A 99 -8.90 -20.99 -7.13
CA TYR A 99 -8.78 -21.31 -8.55
C TYR A 99 -7.38 -20.94 -9.02
N HIS A 100 -6.78 -21.77 -9.88
CA HIS A 100 -5.40 -21.61 -10.33
C HIS A 100 -5.36 -21.07 -11.75
N THR A 101 -4.37 -20.24 -12.07
CA THR A 101 -4.21 -19.69 -13.42
C THR A 101 -3.93 -20.76 -14.47
N HIS A 102 -3.40 -21.92 -14.06
CA HIS A 102 -2.96 -22.99 -14.95
C HIS A 102 -1.89 -22.54 -15.94
N LYS A 103 -1.14 -21.48 -15.57
CA LYS A 103 0.05 -20.98 -16.26
C LYS A 103 1.30 -21.69 -15.71
N GLU A 104 2.45 -21.41 -16.33
CA GLU A 104 3.76 -21.83 -15.81
C GLU A 104 4.58 -20.58 -15.46
N PRO A 105 4.90 -20.33 -14.18
CA PRO A 105 4.50 -21.12 -12.99
C PRO A 105 3.02 -20.97 -12.65
N ASP A 106 2.46 -21.98 -11.96
CA ASP A 106 1.06 -22.01 -11.54
C ASP A 106 0.86 -21.40 -10.13
N PHE A 107 -0.20 -20.61 -9.97
CA PHE A 107 -0.54 -19.88 -8.75
C PHE A 107 -2.05 -19.62 -8.66
N PRO A 108 -2.60 -19.47 -7.43
CA PRO A 108 -4.02 -19.16 -7.28
C PRO A 108 -4.33 -17.73 -7.73
N THR A 109 -5.53 -17.51 -8.24
CA THR A 109 -6.04 -16.20 -8.60
C THR A 109 -7.50 -16.08 -8.20
N ASP A 110 -7.83 -14.96 -7.57
CA ASP A 110 -9.23 -14.63 -7.25
C ASP A 110 -9.90 -13.83 -8.37
N LEU A 111 -9.12 -13.27 -9.33
CA LEU A 111 -9.65 -12.51 -10.47
C LEU A 111 -10.67 -13.34 -11.26
N TRP A 112 -10.38 -14.63 -11.46
CA TRP A 112 -11.24 -15.55 -12.20
C TRP A 112 -12.67 -15.66 -11.63
N PHE A 113 -12.91 -15.38 -10.35
CA PHE A 113 -14.27 -15.45 -9.81
C PHE A 113 -15.18 -14.30 -10.28
N VAL A 114 -14.58 -13.18 -10.68
CA VAL A 114 -15.27 -11.92 -10.99
C VAL A 114 -15.02 -11.41 -12.41
N GLU A 115 -14.30 -12.16 -13.25
CA GLU A 115 -14.19 -11.84 -14.68
C GLU A 115 -15.52 -12.01 -15.40
N GLY A 116 -15.80 -11.08 -16.31
CA GLY A 116 -16.97 -11.10 -17.17
C GLY A 116 -17.04 -12.30 -18.11
N GLU A 117 -18.15 -12.38 -18.85
CA GLU A 117 -18.32 -13.34 -19.96
C GLU A 117 -18.55 -12.59 -21.28
N PRO A 118 -17.61 -12.65 -22.26
CA PRO A 118 -16.37 -13.45 -22.25
C PRO A 118 -15.31 -12.92 -21.27
N LEU A 119 -14.38 -13.80 -20.89
CA LEU A 119 -13.22 -13.43 -20.05
C LEU A 119 -12.43 -12.30 -20.69
N ASP A 120 -12.27 -11.20 -19.98
CA ASP A 120 -11.59 -9.99 -20.43
C ASP A 120 -10.45 -9.55 -19.50
N ARG A 121 -10.18 -10.32 -18.43
CA ARG A 121 -9.17 -10.03 -17.40
C ARG A 121 -9.42 -8.74 -16.62
N VAL A 122 -10.62 -8.18 -16.73
CA VAL A 122 -11.11 -7.08 -15.92
C VAL A 122 -12.16 -7.64 -14.98
N GLY A 123 -11.93 -7.53 -13.67
CA GLY A 123 -12.94 -7.94 -12.70
C GLY A 123 -14.13 -6.98 -12.76
N ASP A 124 -15.34 -7.52 -12.90
CA ASP A 124 -16.59 -6.74 -12.85
C ASP A 124 -16.83 -6.22 -11.43
N TRP A 125 -16.40 -6.97 -10.41
CA TRP A 125 -16.51 -6.63 -8.99
C TRP A 125 -15.15 -6.67 -8.28
N PHE A 126 -15.01 -5.91 -7.21
CA PHE A 126 -13.84 -6.00 -6.34
C PHE A 126 -13.90 -7.29 -5.50
N PHE A 127 -12.83 -8.07 -5.52
CA PHE A 127 -12.73 -9.32 -4.77
C PHE A 127 -11.67 -9.22 -3.68
N GLY A 128 -12.01 -9.69 -2.48
CA GLY A 128 -11.08 -9.77 -1.35
C GLY A 128 -11.30 -11.03 -0.52
N ARG A 129 -10.28 -11.38 0.26
CA ARG A 129 -10.27 -12.61 1.08
C ARG A 129 -9.75 -12.36 2.48
N ILE A 130 -10.47 -12.80 3.51
CA ILE A 130 -9.94 -12.96 4.87
C ILE A 130 -9.61 -14.45 5.06
N PRO A 131 -8.35 -14.90 4.85
CA PRO A 131 -7.97 -16.31 4.87
C PRO A 131 -7.81 -16.83 6.32
N CYS A 132 -8.91 -16.84 7.07
CA CYS A 132 -8.89 -17.32 8.44
C CYS A 132 -8.97 -18.86 8.49
N GLN A 133 -7.96 -19.49 9.09
CA GLN A 133 -7.97 -20.93 9.37
C GLN A 133 -8.84 -21.30 10.57
N THR A 134 -8.97 -20.40 11.53
CA THR A 134 -9.65 -20.67 12.81
C THR A 134 -10.55 -19.50 13.22
N VAL A 135 -11.50 -19.79 14.11
CA VAL A 135 -12.38 -18.78 14.70
C VAL A 135 -11.57 -17.67 15.37
N THR A 136 -10.49 -18.03 16.08
CA THR A 136 -9.58 -17.09 16.74
C THR A 136 -8.85 -16.17 15.77
N HIS A 137 -8.50 -16.63 14.57
CA HIS A 137 -7.95 -15.73 13.54
C HIS A 137 -9.00 -14.66 13.21
N LEU A 138 -10.22 -15.05 12.88
CA LEU A 138 -11.28 -14.09 12.54
C LEU A 138 -11.62 -13.14 13.70
N GLU A 139 -11.62 -13.62 14.95
CA GLU A 139 -11.75 -12.76 16.14
C GLU A 139 -10.65 -11.70 16.21
N GLY A 140 -9.42 -12.06 15.86
CA GLY A 140 -8.29 -11.14 15.81
C GLY A 140 -8.44 -10.07 14.73
N TYR A 141 -8.86 -10.46 13.53
CA TYR A 141 -9.18 -9.50 12.47
C TYR A 141 -10.29 -8.52 12.89
N LEU A 142 -11.36 -9.02 13.50
CA LEU A 142 -12.45 -8.19 14.01
C LEU A 142 -12.02 -7.26 15.15
N ALA A 143 -11.13 -7.72 16.04
CA ALA A 143 -10.57 -6.89 17.10
C ALA A 143 -9.79 -5.70 16.53
N LYS A 144 -8.94 -5.96 15.54
CA LYS A 144 -8.20 -4.92 14.84
C LYS A 144 -9.13 -3.94 14.11
N ARG A 145 -10.16 -4.44 13.41
CA ARG A 145 -11.12 -3.57 12.71
C ARG A 145 -11.91 -2.69 13.67
N ARG A 146 -12.33 -3.21 14.82
CA ARG A 146 -12.98 -2.42 15.88
C ARG A 146 -12.11 -1.31 16.43
N ALA A 147 -10.80 -1.54 16.53
CA ALA A 147 -9.87 -0.55 17.05
C ALA A 147 -9.53 0.55 16.04
N TYR A 148 -9.70 0.27 14.73
CA TYR A 148 -9.29 1.16 13.65
C TYR A 148 -9.99 2.52 13.69
N ASN A 149 -9.20 3.60 13.68
CA ASN A 149 -9.72 4.96 13.77
C ASN A 149 -9.23 5.82 12.60
N ARG A 150 -9.85 5.69 11.42
CA ARG A 150 -9.45 6.44 10.23
C ARG A 150 -9.54 7.97 10.35
N ASN A 151 -10.34 8.50 11.28
CA ASN A 151 -10.52 9.94 11.50
C ASN A 151 -9.67 10.45 12.67
N SER A 152 -8.45 9.92 12.79
CA SER A 152 -7.54 10.24 13.89
C SER A 152 -6.68 11.46 13.58
N ASP A 153 -6.54 12.38 14.54
CA ASP A 153 -5.65 13.54 14.41
C ASP A 153 -4.17 13.23 14.77
N GLU A 154 -3.86 11.99 15.17
CA GLU A 154 -2.53 11.56 15.63
C GLU A 154 -1.43 11.47 14.52
N GLY A 155 -1.58 12.17 13.40
CA GLY A 155 -0.57 12.32 12.32
C GLY A 155 -0.27 11.06 11.48
N TRP A 156 -0.55 9.85 11.98
CA TRP A 156 -0.32 8.61 11.23
C TRP A 156 -1.19 8.49 9.96
N THR A 157 -2.31 9.22 9.90
CA THR A 157 -3.23 9.27 8.76
C THR A 157 -2.64 9.90 7.52
N ASP A 158 -1.53 10.63 7.65
CA ASP A 158 -0.84 11.26 6.52
C ASP A 158 0.58 10.72 6.39
N ARG A 159 0.86 9.55 6.97
CA ARG A 159 2.14 8.86 6.78
C ARG A 159 2.03 7.76 5.73
N LEU A 160 3.00 7.75 4.81
CA LEU A 160 3.27 6.66 3.87
C LEU A 160 4.62 6.05 4.22
N LEU A 161 4.62 4.81 4.70
CA LEU A 161 5.85 4.05 4.95
C LEU A 161 6.30 3.33 3.67
N TRP A 162 7.47 3.65 3.13
CA TRP A 162 8.03 2.95 1.96
C TRP A 162 9.24 2.12 2.35
N ILE A 163 9.21 0.82 2.14
CA ILE A 163 10.29 -0.11 2.47
C ILE A 163 10.85 -0.67 1.16
N SER A 164 12.11 -0.34 0.88
CA SER A 164 12.83 -0.79 -0.31
C SER A 164 13.90 -1.83 0.04
N ASP A 165 13.85 -2.94 -0.68
CA ASP A 165 14.92 -3.94 -0.73
C ASP A 165 16.18 -3.36 -1.42
N ASP A 166 17.33 -4.03 -1.26
CA ASP A 166 18.67 -3.52 -1.59
C ASP A 166 19.19 -3.90 -2.99
N ASN A 167 18.30 -4.41 -3.83
CA ASN A 167 18.64 -4.97 -5.14
C ASN A 167 18.41 -3.96 -6.28
N ASP A 168 19.20 -4.00 -7.36
CA ASP A 168 18.88 -3.31 -8.63
C ASP A 168 17.99 -4.24 -9.48
N PRO A 169 16.86 -3.79 -10.07
CA PRO A 169 16.41 -2.41 -10.26
C PRO A 169 15.53 -1.84 -9.14
N VAL A 170 15.36 -2.54 -8.01
CA VAL A 170 14.37 -2.21 -6.99
C VAL A 170 14.54 -0.80 -6.42
N GLU A 171 15.75 -0.39 -6.02
CA GLU A 171 15.98 0.96 -5.49
C GLU A 171 15.74 2.06 -6.54
N ARG A 172 16.18 1.82 -7.79
CA ARG A 172 15.97 2.77 -8.89
C ARG A 172 14.48 2.93 -9.19
N ASP A 173 13.73 1.83 -9.17
CA ASP A 173 12.29 1.85 -9.34
C ASP A 173 11.59 2.53 -8.18
N THR A 174 12.01 2.29 -6.93
CA THR A 174 11.55 3.02 -5.75
C THR A 174 11.71 4.53 -5.95
N GLN A 175 12.91 4.99 -6.30
CA GLN A 175 13.17 6.42 -6.54
C GLN A 175 12.30 6.98 -7.67
N ASP A 176 12.08 6.21 -8.74
CA ASP A 176 11.25 6.62 -9.87
C ASP A 176 9.74 6.65 -9.53
N ILE A 177 9.23 5.67 -8.78
CA ILE A 177 7.84 5.63 -8.33
C ILE A 177 7.58 6.78 -7.38
N LEU A 178 8.42 6.90 -6.34
CA LEU A 178 8.29 7.98 -5.39
C LEU A 178 8.40 9.30 -6.12
N GLY A 179 9.34 9.45 -7.05
CA GLY A 179 9.48 10.69 -7.80
C GLY A 179 8.32 11.06 -8.74
N ARG A 180 7.65 10.10 -9.35
CA ARG A 180 6.57 10.38 -10.31
C ARG A 180 5.19 10.41 -9.69
N THR A 181 4.99 9.55 -8.70
CA THR A 181 3.69 9.25 -8.10
C THR A 181 3.57 9.85 -6.70
N LEU A 182 4.61 10.57 -6.24
CA LEU A 182 4.68 11.25 -4.94
C LEU A 182 3.35 11.93 -4.59
N PRO A 183 2.63 11.40 -3.61
CA PRO A 183 1.53 12.15 -3.04
C PRO A 183 2.14 13.32 -2.28
N LEU A 184 2.00 14.54 -2.81
CA LEU A 184 2.30 15.77 -2.06
C LEU A 184 1.55 15.84 -0.72
N ALA A 185 0.50 15.04 -0.58
CA ALA A 185 -0.30 14.89 0.60
C ALA A 185 0.47 14.12 1.71
N TYR A 186 0.95 12.91 1.44
CA TYR A 186 1.56 12.08 2.49
C TYR A 186 2.99 12.52 2.87
N GLN A 187 3.28 12.53 4.18
CA GLN A 187 4.64 12.44 4.71
C GLN A 187 5.21 11.04 4.43
N ILE A 188 6.24 10.98 3.59
CA ILE A 188 6.88 9.73 3.22
C ILE A 188 7.98 9.39 4.22
N GLU A 189 7.93 8.17 4.75
CA GLU A 189 8.95 7.57 5.60
C GLU A 189 9.66 6.45 4.83
N PRO A 190 10.77 6.73 4.12
CA PRO A 190 11.47 5.72 3.35
C PRO A 190 12.50 4.96 4.19
N ILE A 191 12.45 3.63 4.13
CA ILE A 191 13.44 2.72 4.67
C ILE A 191 14.07 1.96 3.52
N PHE A 192 15.35 2.23 3.27
CA PHE A 192 16.18 1.41 2.39
C PHE A 192 16.99 0.44 3.23
N ILE A 193 16.82 -0.87 3.00
CA ILE A 193 17.43 -1.92 3.84
C ILE A 193 18.97 -1.79 3.88
N HIS A 194 19.60 -1.43 2.76
CA HIS A 194 21.06 -1.24 2.64
C HIS A 194 21.65 -0.13 3.51
N ASN A 195 20.82 0.78 4.04
CA ASN A 195 21.29 1.82 4.95
C ASN A 195 21.54 1.30 6.38
N TYR A 196 21.22 0.04 6.66
CA TYR A 196 21.33 -0.57 7.98
C TYR A 196 22.42 -1.65 8.02
N PRO A 197 23.08 -1.87 9.17
CA PRO A 197 24.19 -2.82 9.28
C PRO A 197 23.75 -4.28 9.12
N TYR A 198 24.53 -5.02 8.34
CA TYR A 198 24.35 -6.46 8.15
C TYR A 198 25.20 -7.28 9.11
N ILE A 199 24.61 -8.34 9.67
CA ILE A 199 25.32 -9.31 10.51
C ILE A 199 25.10 -10.72 9.99
N ASP A 200 25.96 -11.66 10.42
CA ASP A 200 25.79 -13.07 10.09
C ASP A 200 24.45 -13.61 10.59
N ASN A 201 23.77 -14.38 9.73
CA ASN A 201 22.49 -14.98 10.06
C ASN A 201 22.66 -16.08 11.12
N TYR A 202 22.48 -15.71 12.38
CA TYR A 202 22.59 -16.62 13.52
C TYR A 202 21.50 -17.71 13.55
N TYR A 203 20.43 -17.60 12.75
CA TYR A 203 19.43 -18.67 12.61
C TYR A 203 19.95 -19.87 11.81
N TYR A 204 20.98 -19.67 10.98
CA TYR A 204 21.60 -20.76 10.23
C TYR A 204 22.56 -21.62 11.07
N GLY A 205 23.03 -21.10 12.21
CA GLY A 205 23.95 -21.83 13.09
C GLY A 205 25.14 -22.41 12.33
N GLU A 206 25.39 -23.71 12.51
CA GLU A 206 26.51 -24.42 11.87
C GLU A 206 26.43 -24.46 10.33
N ASN A 207 25.25 -24.24 9.74
CA ASN A 207 25.06 -24.26 8.29
C ASN A 207 25.54 -22.96 7.61
N LEU A 208 25.81 -21.88 8.36
CA LEU A 208 26.15 -20.58 7.79
C LEU A 208 27.33 -20.65 6.82
N ALA A 209 28.41 -21.32 7.22
CA ALA A 209 29.62 -21.45 6.39
C ALA A 209 29.33 -22.17 5.06
N ARG A 210 28.45 -23.20 5.09
CA ARG A 210 28.02 -23.90 3.89
C ARG A 210 27.15 -23.02 3.00
N ILE A 211 26.22 -22.25 3.58
CA ILE A 211 25.34 -21.35 2.84
C ILE A 211 26.16 -20.24 2.16
N GLN A 212 27.13 -19.67 2.87
CA GLN A 212 28.04 -18.65 2.32
C GLN A 212 28.98 -19.22 1.24
N GLU A 213 29.39 -20.49 1.34
CA GLU A 213 30.11 -21.16 0.26
C GLU A 213 29.21 -21.35 -0.98
N MET A 214 27.98 -21.85 -0.79
CA MET A 214 27.01 -22.00 -1.88
C MET A 214 26.76 -20.67 -2.59
N ALA A 215 26.56 -19.60 -1.83
CA ALA A 215 26.38 -18.25 -2.35
C ALA A 215 27.52 -17.82 -3.27
N ARG A 216 28.78 -18.03 -2.80
CA ARG A 216 29.98 -17.74 -3.60
C ARG A 216 30.04 -18.56 -4.88
N THR A 217 29.67 -19.84 -4.83
CA THR A 217 29.70 -20.72 -6.01
C THR A 217 28.57 -20.47 -6.99
N GLU A 218 27.43 -19.95 -6.54
CA GLU A 218 26.23 -19.72 -7.32
C GLU A 218 26.07 -18.25 -7.77
N SER A 219 27.08 -17.41 -7.53
CA SER A 219 27.08 -15.97 -7.86
C SER A 219 25.93 -15.19 -7.20
N GLN A 220 25.56 -15.58 -5.98
CA GLN A 220 24.62 -14.82 -5.15
C GLN A 220 25.29 -13.54 -4.61
N PRO A 221 24.49 -12.54 -4.19
CA PRO A 221 24.98 -11.34 -3.51
C PRO A 221 25.88 -11.62 -2.30
N LEU A 222 26.77 -10.67 -1.95
CA LEU A 222 27.75 -10.83 -0.86
C LEU A 222 27.13 -10.84 0.54
N ASP A 223 25.94 -10.28 0.67
CA ASP A 223 25.07 -10.30 1.85
C ASP A 223 24.23 -11.58 1.95
N PHE A 224 24.34 -12.52 1.00
CA PHE A 224 23.63 -13.78 1.10
C PHE A 224 24.08 -14.57 2.34
N GLY A 225 23.12 -14.90 3.21
CA GLY A 225 23.41 -15.47 4.53
C GLY A 225 23.63 -14.44 5.64
N LYS A 226 23.37 -13.17 5.38
CA LYS A 226 23.27 -12.10 6.38
C LYS A 226 21.82 -11.86 6.79
N ILE A 227 21.67 -11.06 7.83
CA ILE A 227 20.41 -10.48 8.30
C ILE A 227 20.65 -9.03 8.72
N SER A 228 19.59 -8.23 8.74
CA SER A 228 19.62 -6.86 9.25
C SER A 228 18.60 -6.66 10.38
N PRO A 229 18.94 -7.02 11.63
CA PRO A 229 18.05 -6.79 12.77
C PRO A 229 17.76 -5.32 13.00
N ALA A 230 18.68 -4.42 12.61
CA ALA A 230 18.52 -2.98 12.73
C ALA A 230 17.47 -2.45 11.73
N ALA A 231 17.51 -2.87 10.46
CA ALA A 231 16.45 -2.54 9.50
C ALA A 231 15.10 -3.10 9.96
N ASN A 232 15.07 -4.38 10.39
CA ASN A 232 13.84 -5.00 10.85
C ASN A 232 13.23 -4.26 12.05
N GLN A 233 14.07 -3.81 12.99
CA GLN A 233 13.60 -3.02 14.13
C GLN A 233 13.07 -1.65 13.69
N ALA A 234 13.77 -0.94 12.80
CA ALA A 234 13.29 0.34 12.27
C ALA A 234 11.91 0.19 11.59
N ILE A 235 11.71 -0.87 10.81
CA ILE A 235 10.41 -1.17 10.19
C ILE A 235 9.34 -1.45 11.23
N LEU A 236 9.64 -2.22 12.29
CA LEU A 236 8.70 -2.46 13.38
C LEU A 236 8.34 -1.16 14.12
N ASP A 237 9.31 -0.27 14.31
CA ASP A 237 9.11 1.02 14.97
C ASP A 237 8.22 1.94 14.11
N GLU A 238 8.48 2.03 12.80
CA GLU A 238 7.65 2.82 11.88
C GLU A 238 6.22 2.29 11.77
N LEU A 239 6.06 0.96 11.67
CA LEU A 239 4.74 0.32 11.70
C LEU A 239 4.00 0.63 13.00
N THR A 240 4.68 0.58 14.14
CA THR A 240 4.11 0.87 15.48
C THR A 240 3.60 2.31 15.61
N GLN A 241 4.29 3.27 15.00
CA GLN A 241 3.82 4.65 14.91
C GLN A 241 2.55 4.79 14.05
N GLY A 242 2.29 3.81 13.17
CA GLY A 242 1.13 3.77 12.28
C GLY A 242 1.40 4.45 10.94
N ALA A 243 0.65 4.09 9.91
CA ALA A 243 0.70 4.75 8.61
C ALA A 243 -0.65 4.55 7.91
N ALA A 244 -1.05 5.47 7.04
CA ALA A 244 -2.21 5.28 6.18
C ALA A 244 -1.92 4.22 5.12
N LEU A 245 -0.76 4.35 4.49
CA LEU A 245 -0.25 3.43 3.48
C LEU A 245 1.11 2.90 3.90
N ALA A 246 1.36 1.64 3.62
CA ALA A 246 2.68 1.06 3.70
C ALA A 246 2.96 0.28 2.41
N VAL A 247 4.16 0.43 1.86
CA VAL A 247 4.58 -0.27 0.64
C VAL A 247 5.89 -0.98 0.93
N TYR A 248 5.94 -2.28 0.66
CA TYR A 248 7.18 -3.02 0.52
C TYR A 248 7.43 -3.31 -0.95
N TYR A 249 8.61 -2.95 -1.46
CA TYR A 249 9.01 -3.18 -2.85
C TYR A 249 10.35 -3.93 -2.87
N GLY A 250 10.35 -5.19 -3.32
CA GLY A 250 11.52 -6.06 -3.21
C GLY A 250 11.28 -7.55 -3.38
N HIS A 251 12.27 -8.37 -3.02
CA HIS A 251 12.15 -9.83 -3.02
C HIS A 251 11.55 -10.37 -1.72
N SER A 252 11.04 -11.59 -1.75
CA SER A 252 10.54 -12.26 -0.55
C SER A 252 10.53 -13.77 -0.75
N GLY A 253 10.40 -14.48 0.36
CA GLY A 253 9.81 -15.81 0.40
C GLY A 253 8.41 -15.72 1.00
N LEU A 254 7.70 -16.85 1.00
CA LEU A 254 6.33 -16.95 1.52
C LEU A 254 6.17 -16.37 2.95
N ASN A 255 7.20 -16.51 3.79
CA ASN A 255 7.16 -16.17 5.21
C ASN A 255 8.18 -15.09 5.60
N VAL A 256 8.80 -14.39 4.65
CA VAL A 256 9.87 -13.43 4.95
C VAL A 256 10.06 -12.43 3.82
N LEU A 257 10.29 -11.17 4.16
CA LEU A 257 10.68 -10.14 3.21
C LEU A 257 12.22 -10.03 3.16
N ALA A 258 12.75 -9.81 1.97
CA ALA A 258 14.17 -9.64 1.66
C ALA A 258 15.08 -10.81 2.11
N HIS A 259 16.34 -10.81 1.66
CA HIS A 259 17.32 -11.79 2.13
C HIS A 259 17.75 -11.52 3.58
N GLU A 260 17.62 -10.26 4.02
CA GLU A 260 18.06 -9.75 5.31
C GLU A 260 17.11 -10.13 6.45
N ARG A 261 16.11 -10.95 6.14
CA ARG A 261 15.13 -11.54 7.06
C ARG A 261 14.27 -10.47 7.75
N ILE A 262 13.63 -9.64 6.94
CA ILE A 262 12.70 -8.60 7.33
C ILE A 262 11.29 -9.19 7.49
N LEU A 263 10.60 -8.79 8.58
CA LEU A 263 9.25 -9.25 8.93
C LEU A 263 9.05 -10.76 8.72
N PHE A 264 9.84 -11.57 9.41
CA PHE A 264 9.69 -13.02 9.31
C PHE A 264 8.43 -13.48 10.03
N GLY A 265 7.62 -14.33 9.40
CA GLY A 265 6.36 -14.84 9.92
C GLY A 265 6.09 -16.30 9.53
N GLY A 266 4.85 -16.57 9.14
CA GLY A 266 4.32 -17.89 8.81
C GLY A 266 3.98 -18.75 10.04
N GLY A 267 3.66 -18.15 11.20
CA GLY A 267 3.33 -18.90 12.41
C GLY A 267 4.54 -19.48 13.16
N SER A 268 5.74 -18.96 12.88
CA SER A 268 6.97 -19.36 13.56
C SER A 268 7.05 -18.90 15.01
N LYS A 269 7.69 -19.71 15.87
CA LYS A 269 8.14 -19.24 17.20
C LYS A 269 9.13 -18.08 17.15
N HIS A 270 9.73 -17.82 15.99
CA HIS A 270 10.62 -16.69 15.73
C HIS A 270 9.95 -15.60 14.89
N SER A 271 8.61 -15.62 14.80
CA SER A 271 7.85 -14.59 14.08
C SER A 271 8.12 -13.21 14.68
N ASP A 272 8.26 -12.23 13.80
CA ASP A 272 8.32 -10.82 14.13
C ASP A 272 6.93 -10.19 14.20
N ILE A 273 5.90 -10.84 13.62
CA ILE A 273 4.54 -10.28 13.56
C ILE A 273 3.93 -10.02 14.94
N PRO A 274 4.09 -10.88 15.96
CA PRO A 274 3.63 -10.59 17.32
C PRO A 274 4.26 -9.35 17.96
N LYS A 275 5.36 -8.82 17.39
CA LYS A 275 6.02 -7.60 17.89
C LYS A 275 5.43 -6.33 17.30
N ILE A 276 4.63 -6.44 16.22
CA ILE A 276 3.93 -5.30 15.64
C ILE A 276 2.81 -4.88 16.59
N ASN A 277 2.78 -3.60 16.93
CA ASN A 277 1.72 -3.01 17.74
C ASN A 277 1.29 -1.66 17.17
N ASN A 278 0.39 -1.68 16.20
CA ASN A 278 -0.19 -0.51 15.56
C ASN A 278 -1.72 -0.53 15.66
N GLU A 279 -2.22 -1.00 16.79
CA GLU A 279 -3.64 -1.04 17.12
C GLU A 279 -4.28 0.33 16.87
N GLY A 280 -5.37 0.34 16.10
CA GLY A 280 -6.09 1.54 15.69
C GLY A 280 -5.48 2.33 14.54
N ARG A 281 -4.25 2.02 14.12
CA ARG A 281 -3.43 2.80 13.18
C ARG A 281 -2.80 1.92 12.08
N THR A 282 -3.56 0.94 11.61
CA THR A 282 -3.05 -0.05 10.65
C THR A 282 -3.11 0.46 9.21
N PRO A 283 -2.04 0.32 8.41
CA PRO A 283 -2.02 0.75 7.02
C PRO A 283 -2.79 -0.18 6.10
N LEU A 284 -3.22 0.35 4.94
CA LEU A 284 -3.33 -0.46 3.72
C LEU A 284 -1.91 -0.83 3.27
N LEU A 285 -1.60 -2.11 3.21
CA LEU A 285 -0.25 -2.60 2.96
C LEU A 285 -0.11 -3.18 1.55
N PHE A 286 0.80 -2.62 0.76
CA PHE A 286 1.18 -3.10 -0.56
C PHE A 286 2.45 -3.95 -0.42
N LEU A 287 2.37 -5.25 -0.70
CA LEU A 287 3.51 -6.15 -0.77
C LEU A 287 3.86 -6.43 -2.23
N MET A 288 4.69 -5.55 -2.81
CA MET A 288 5.11 -5.60 -4.21
C MET A 288 6.28 -6.56 -4.42
N THR A 289 5.99 -7.84 -4.20
CA THR A 289 6.97 -8.93 -4.20
C THR A 289 6.38 -10.21 -4.79
N CYS A 290 7.06 -11.36 -4.71
CA CYS A 290 6.58 -12.65 -5.22
C CYS A 290 5.99 -13.54 -4.11
N ASP A 291 4.94 -14.30 -4.42
CA ASP A 291 4.40 -15.45 -3.64
C ASP A 291 3.98 -15.19 -2.17
N VAL A 292 4.20 -14.01 -1.59
CA VAL A 292 3.99 -13.74 -0.15
C VAL A 292 2.51 -13.78 0.28
N GLY A 293 1.60 -13.57 -0.65
CA GLY A 293 0.15 -13.62 -0.49
C GLY A 293 -0.49 -14.92 -0.99
N ARG A 294 0.30 -15.97 -1.22
CA ARG A 294 -0.20 -17.27 -1.70
C ARG A 294 -1.04 -17.99 -0.64
N PHE A 295 -2.30 -17.57 -0.54
CA PHE A 295 -3.30 -17.97 0.45
C PHE A 295 -3.78 -19.42 0.36
N ASP A 296 -3.29 -20.22 -0.58
CA ASP A 296 -3.64 -21.64 -0.66
C ASP A 296 -2.44 -22.57 -0.47
N PHE A 297 -1.34 -22.00 0.00
CA PHE A 297 -0.07 -22.69 0.09
C PHE A 297 -0.11 -23.83 1.12
N THR A 298 0.26 -25.03 0.66
CA THR A 298 0.57 -26.19 1.52
C THR A 298 1.82 -26.90 0.99
N ASP A 299 2.93 -26.95 1.71
CA ASP A 299 4.15 -27.64 1.23
C ASP A 299 4.55 -28.77 2.17
N ASP A 300 4.75 -29.95 1.58
CA ASP A 300 5.09 -31.20 2.24
C ASP A 300 6.45 -31.15 2.98
N ARG A 301 7.37 -30.31 2.52
CA ARG A 301 8.68 -30.04 3.12
C ARG A 301 8.63 -28.92 4.14
N LEU A 302 7.58 -28.10 4.11
CA LEU A 302 7.38 -26.94 4.95
C LEU A 302 6.16 -27.09 5.88
N TRP A 303 5.81 -28.33 6.28
CA TRP A 303 4.74 -28.69 7.23
C TRP A 303 4.68 -27.91 8.55
N LYS A 304 5.70 -27.10 8.85
CA LYS A 304 5.75 -26.17 9.99
C LYS A 304 4.98 -24.88 9.74
N TRP A 305 4.68 -24.55 8.48
CA TRP A 305 4.03 -23.32 8.05
C TRP A 305 2.65 -23.68 7.52
N SER A 306 1.61 -23.24 8.24
CA SER A 306 0.22 -23.45 7.84
C SER A 306 -0.32 -22.29 7.00
N TYR A 307 0.27 -21.09 7.08
CA TYR A 307 -0.12 -19.88 6.35
C TYR A 307 1.11 -19.01 6.06
N GLY A 308 0.98 -18.08 5.11
CA GLY A 308 2.03 -17.14 4.69
C GLY A 308 2.15 -15.88 5.57
N LEU A 309 3.17 -15.07 5.29
CA LEU A 309 3.42 -13.81 5.99
C LEU A 309 2.24 -12.82 5.85
N ALA A 310 1.69 -12.67 4.64
CA ALA A 310 0.59 -11.75 4.38
C ALA A 310 -0.68 -12.12 5.17
N GLU A 311 -0.94 -13.41 5.33
CA GLU A 311 -2.05 -13.92 6.14
C GLU A 311 -1.82 -13.63 7.63
N GLU A 312 -0.61 -13.87 8.15
CA GLU A 312 -0.30 -13.56 9.56
C GLU A 312 -0.44 -12.07 9.86
N LEU A 313 0.04 -11.19 8.96
CA LEU A 313 -0.13 -9.74 9.07
C LEU A 313 -1.61 -9.31 9.09
N LEU A 314 -2.45 -10.00 8.32
CA LEU A 314 -3.89 -9.73 8.28
C LEU A 314 -4.62 -10.25 9.53
N MET A 315 -4.23 -11.41 10.06
CA MET A 315 -4.91 -12.02 11.20
C MET A 315 -4.37 -11.59 12.57
N HIS A 316 -3.25 -10.87 12.64
CA HIS A 316 -2.67 -10.39 13.90
C HIS A 316 -3.63 -9.39 14.61
N PRO A 317 -4.05 -9.66 15.86
CA PRO A 317 -5.09 -8.87 16.54
C PRO A 317 -4.66 -7.47 16.95
N PHE A 318 -3.37 -7.26 17.24
CA PHE A 318 -2.84 -6.01 17.78
C PHE A 318 -2.14 -5.16 16.71
N GLY A 319 -2.24 -5.55 15.44
CA GLY A 319 -1.57 -4.81 14.39
C GLY A 319 -1.45 -5.51 13.05
N GLY A 320 -0.42 -5.13 12.30
CA GLY A 320 -0.24 -5.55 10.90
C GLY A 320 -1.08 -4.64 10.00
N SER A 321 -1.99 -5.23 9.24
CA SER A 321 -2.83 -4.52 8.26
C SER A 321 -4.27 -5.05 8.22
N LEU A 322 -5.24 -4.22 7.83
CA LEU A 322 -6.65 -4.62 7.62
C LEU A 322 -6.96 -5.04 6.17
N ALA A 323 -6.10 -4.66 5.24
CA ALA A 323 -6.19 -4.98 3.84
C ALA A 323 -4.79 -4.94 3.22
N LEU A 324 -4.42 -5.98 2.47
CA LEU A 324 -3.12 -6.13 1.84
C LEU A 324 -3.28 -6.39 0.36
N VAL A 325 -2.70 -5.54 -0.46
CA VAL A 325 -2.50 -5.84 -1.89
C VAL A 325 -1.20 -6.61 -2.02
N THR A 326 -1.30 -7.87 -2.44
CA THR A 326 -0.19 -8.82 -2.38
C THR A 326 -0.26 -9.80 -3.55
N SER A 327 0.81 -10.54 -3.81
CA SER A 327 0.89 -11.48 -4.92
C SER A 327 0.80 -12.94 -4.49
N THR A 328 0.16 -13.74 -5.33
CA THR A 328 0.06 -15.20 -5.16
C THR A 328 1.06 -15.97 -6.01
N GLY A 329 1.70 -15.30 -6.97
CA GLY A 329 2.61 -15.86 -7.94
C GLY A 329 3.93 -15.09 -8.03
N ARG A 330 4.74 -15.49 -9.01
CA ARG A 330 6.01 -14.82 -9.33
C ARG A 330 5.79 -13.74 -10.36
N GLY A 331 6.48 -12.62 -10.17
CA GLY A 331 6.47 -11.50 -11.10
C GLY A 331 7.87 -10.92 -11.28
N VAL A 332 7.93 -9.84 -12.06
CA VAL A 332 9.16 -9.10 -12.32
C VAL A 332 9.03 -7.67 -11.78
N PRO A 333 10.13 -7.05 -11.32
CA PRO A 333 10.07 -5.70 -10.74
C PRO A 333 9.36 -4.67 -11.62
N SER A 334 9.64 -4.64 -12.93
CA SER A 334 8.99 -3.70 -13.84
C SER A 334 7.46 -3.80 -13.87
N ASP A 335 6.90 -4.99 -13.66
CA ASP A 335 5.45 -5.21 -13.64
C ASP A 335 4.87 -4.68 -12.33
N HIS A 336 5.56 -4.95 -11.22
CA HIS A 336 5.17 -4.48 -9.89
C HIS A 336 5.22 -2.95 -9.80
N LYS A 337 6.24 -2.33 -10.42
CA LYS A 337 6.37 -0.88 -10.53
C LYS A 337 5.14 -0.25 -11.18
N ASN A 338 4.79 -0.69 -12.38
CA ASN A 338 3.64 -0.14 -13.10
C ASN A 338 2.34 -0.38 -12.30
N PHE A 339 2.20 -1.57 -11.72
CA PHE A 339 1.06 -1.94 -10.90
C PHE A 339 0.89 -1.00 -9.69
N VAL A 340 1.93 -0.82 -8.87
CA VAL A 340 1.86 0.02 -7.66
C VAL A 340 1.72 1.50 -8.00
N SER A 341 2.41 1.99 -9.04
CA SER A 341 2.21 3.35 -9.53
C SER A 341 0.76 3.60 -9.92
N SER A 342 0.14 2.67 -10.67
CA SER A 342 -1.27 2.79 -11.05
C SER A 342 -2.23 2.71 -9.85
N CYS A 343 -1.91 1.88 -8.84
CA CYS A 343 -2.68 1.82 -7.59
C CYS A 343 -2.65 3.17 -6.87
N LEU A 344 -1.44 3.71 -6.62
CA LEU A 344 -1.25 4.94 -5.89
C LEU A 344 -1.80 6.14 -6.67
N GLU A 345 -1.55 6.23 -7.98
CA GLU A 345 -2.12 7.29 -8.83
C GLU A 345 -3.65 7.27 -8.82
N SER A 346 -4.28 6.10 -8.74
CA SER A 346 -5.74 6.01 -8.73
C SER A 346 -6.36 6.63 -7.47
N LEU A 347 -5.73 6.38 -6.32
CA LEU A 347 -6.15 6.93 -5.04
C LEU A 347 -6.00 8.45 -5.01
N LEU A 348 -4.86 8.92 -5.51
CA LEU A 348 -4.45 10.31 -5.36
C LEU A 348 -5.05 11.24 -6.42
N TYR A 349 -5.25 10.73 -7.65
CA TYR A 349 -5.55 11.56 -8.82
C TYR A 349 -6.79 11.11 -9.61
N ARG A 350 -7.42 9.98 -9.24
CA ARG A 350 -8.54 9.39 -10.00
C ARG A 350 -9.76 9.03 -9.16
N GLY A 351 -9.77 9.41 -7.88
CA GLY A 351 -10.92 9.25 -6.99
C GLY A 351 -11.19 7.81 -6.54
N ALA A 352 -10.21 6.91 -6.63
CA ALA A 352 -10.30 5.62 -5.93
C ALA A 352 -10.30 5.90 -4.41
N THR A 353 -11.20 5.27 -3.64
CA THR A 353 -11.31 5.53 -2.19
C THR A 353 -11.01 4.31 -1.33
N HIS A 354 -11.05 3.10 -1.91
CA HIS A 354 -10.95 1.85 -1.18
C HIS A 354 -9.98 0.85 -1.83
N ALA A 355 -9.46 -0.09 -1.05
CA ALA A 355 -8.41 -1.03 -1.46
C ALA A 355 -8.73 -1.81 -2.75
N GLY A 356 -9.98 -2.23 -2.92
CA GLY A 356 -10.46 -2.91 -4.13
C GLY A 356 -10.32 -2.08 -5.40
N SER A 357 -10.66 -0.78 -5.34
CA SER A 357 -10.54 0.13 -6.49
C SER A 357 -9.08 0.39 -6.86
N MET A 358 -8.19 0.46 -5.87
CA MET A 358 -6.76 0.57 -6.12
C MET A 358 -6.20 -0.69 -6.78
N LEU A 359 -6.53 -1.88 -6.26
CA LEU A 359 -6.14 -3.15 -6.87
C LEU A 359 -6.60 -3.20 -8.33
N TRP A 360 -7.87 -2.85 -8.58
CA TRP A 360 -8.45 -2.83 -9.92
C TRP A 360 -7.72 -1.85 -10.84
N ALA A 361 -7.42 -0.63 -10.38
CA ALA A 361 -6.66 0.34 -11.14
C ALA A 361 -5.24 -0.13 -11.46
N GLY A 362 -4.57 -0.80 -10.51
CA GLY A 362 -3.29 -1.49 -10.73
C GLY A 362 -3.37 -2.48 -11.90
N LYS A 363 -4.40 -3.34 -11.90
CA LYS A 363 -4.63 -4.32 -12.98
C LYS A 363 -4.90 -3.63 -14.32
N VAL A 364 -5.71 -2.58 -14.34
CA VAL A 364 -6.00 -1.82 -15.57
C VAL A 364 -4.75 -1.15 -16.12
N GLY A 365 -3.93 -0.52 -15.27
CA GLY A 365 -2.65 0.05 -15.66
C GLY A 365 -1.70 -0.96 -16.32
N CYS A 366 -1.67 -2.19 -15.79
CA CYS A 366 -0.94 -3.29 -16.40
C CYS A 366 -1.55 -3.77 -17.73
N LEU A 367 -2.88 -3.81 -17.87
CA LEU A 367 -3.56 -4.19 -19.11
C LEU A 367 -3.37 -3.16 -20.25
N MET A 368 -3.11 -1.90 -19.90
CA MET A 368 -2.82 -0.83 -20.86
C MET A 368 -1.41 -0.92 -21.45
N GLU A 369 -0.53 -1.76 -20.90
CA GLU A 369 0.79 -2.00 -21.49
C GLU A 369 0.68 -2.79 -22.81
N THR A 370 1.61 -2.53 -23.73
CA THR A 370 1.68 -3.26 -25.01
C THR A 370 2.21 -4.68 -24.87
N ARG A 371 2.72 -5.05 -23.69
CA ARG A 371 3.32 -6.35 -23.40
C ARG A 371 2.47 -7.11 -22.39
N PRO A 372 2.50 -8.46 -22.37
CA PRO A 372 1.92 -9.23 -21.29
C PRO A 372 2.51 -8.80 -19.94
N ASN A 373 1.63 -8.71 -18.96
CA ASN A 373 1.96 -8.36 -17.60
C ASN A 373 1.21 -9.33 -16.68
N ASP A 374 1.97 -10.12 -15.92
CA ASP A 374 1.41 -11.16 -15.03
C ASP A 374 0.91 -10.57 -13.71
N ALA A 375 1.25 -9.31 -13.38
CA ALA A 375 0.72 -8.54 -12.25
C ALA A 375 -0.83 -8.56 -12.23
N VAL A 376 -1.44 -8.55 -13.41
CA VAL A 376 -2.91 -8.60 -13.60
C VAL A 376 -3.52 -9.81 -12.89
N ASP A 377 -2.90 -10.99 -13.04
CA ASP A 377 -3.48 -12.25 -12.55
C ASP A 377 -2.94 -12.62 -11.16
N MET A 378 -1.71 -12.21 -10.83
CA MET A 378 -1.03 -12.57 -9.58
C MET A 378 -1.41 -11.67 -8.40
N PHE A 379 -1.67 -10.37 -8.61
CA PHE A 379 -2.03 -9.50 -7.49
C PHE A 379 -3.47 -9.73 -7.07
N THR A 380 -3.65 -9.96 -5.78
CA THR A 380 -4.92 -10.17 -5.09
C THR A 380 -5.02 -9.23 -3.89
N LEU A 381 -6.21 -9.16 -3.30
CA LEU A 381 -6.44 -8.44 -2.05
C LEU A 381 -6.76 -9.44 -0.94
N LEU A 382 -5.92 -9.44 0.10
CA LEU A 382 -6.24 -10.09 1.36
C LEU A 382 -6.82 -9.04 2.30
N GLY A 383 -8.05 -9.23 2.76
CA GLY A 383 -8.85 -8.28 3.53
C GLY A 383 -10.08 -7.86 2.77
N ASP A 384 -10.73 -6.81 3.28
CA ASP A 384 -11.96 -6.26 2.74
C ASP A 384 -11.68 -5.32 1.55
N PRO A 385 -12.30 -5.53 0.37
CA PRO A 385 -12.21 -4.63 -0.78
C PRO A 385 -12.71 -3.22 -0.57
N LEU A 386 -13.65 -3.01 0.34
CA LEU A 386 -14.20 -1.72 0.69
C LEU A 386 -13.43 -1.03 1.83
N PHE A 387 -12.31 -1.61 2.28
CA PHE A 387 -11.43 -0.92 3.23
C PHE A 387 -10.91 0.40 2.66
N GLU A 388 -11.26 1.50 3.32
CA GLU A 388 -10.82 2.85 2.99
C GLU A 388 -9.65 3.25 3.90
N PRO A 389 -8.40 3.31 3.40
CA PRO A 389 -7.32 3.92 4.16
C PRO A 389 -7.64 5.41 4.39
N PRO A 390 -7.06 6.05 5.43
CA PRO A 390 -7.26 7.46 5.65
C PRO A 390 -6.67 8.21 4.46
N MET A 391 -7.50 9.04 3.85
CA MET A 391 -7.07 9.99 2.87
C MET A 391 -6.95 11.35 3.55
N PRO A 392 -5.79 12.01 3.44
CA PRO A 392 -5.77 13.43 3.76
C PRO A 392 -6.77 14.14 2.85
N ALA A 393 -7.61 15.03 3.39
CA ALA A 393 -8.48 15.81 2.51
C ALA A 393 -7.58 16.65 1.63
N THR A 394 -7.88 16.81 0.35
CA THR A 394 -7.00 17.54 -0.57
C THR A 394 -7.64 18.85 -1.04
N GLY A 395 -6.84 19.91 -1.18
CA GLY A 395 -7.33 21.23 -1.60
C GLY A 395 -6.21 22.21 -1.93
N ASN A 396 -6.45 23.06 -2.93
CA ASN A 396 -5.57 24.17 -3.28
C ASN A 396 -5.92 25.39 -2.41
N LEU A 397 -5.39 25.41 -1.19
CA LEU A 397 -5.64 26.46 -0.21
C LEU A 397 -4.45 27.42 -0.01
N LEU A 398 -3.28 27.05 -0.52
CA LEU A 398 -2.15 27.96 -0.68
C LEU A 398 -1.83 28.12 -2.17
N GLU A 399 -1.73 29.37 -2.61
CA GLU A 399 -1.29 29.72 -3.96
C GLU A 399 -0.02 30.58 -3.91
N PRO A 400 1.00 30.30 -4.73
CA PRO A 400 2.21 31.12 -4.77
C PRO A 400 1.88 32.57 -5.17
N ASP A 401 2.26 33.53 -4.33
CA ASP A 401 1.99 34.96 -4.52
C ASP A 401 3.25 35.72 -4.95
N ARG A 402 4.36 35.49 -4.25
CA ARG A 402 5.59 36.25 -4.46
C ARG A 402 6.83 35.45 -4.12
N LEU A 403 7.84 35.56 -4.98
CA LEU A 403 9.18 35.03 -4.73
C LEU A 403 10.19 36.15 -4.57
N LYS A 404 11.10 36.01 -3.60
CA LYS A 404 12.18 36.97 -3.41
C LYS A 404 13.48 36.25 -3.06
N TRP A 405 14.51 36.51 -3.86
CA TRP A 405 15.86 36.06 -3.56
C TRP A 405 16.50 36.96 -2.52
N SER A 406 17.03 36.37 -1.46
CA SER A 406 17.88 37.08 -0.51
C SER A 406 19.32 37.18 -1.03
N PRO A 407 20.09 38.19 -0.61
CA PRO A 407 21.49 38.35 -1.02
C PRO A 407 22.39 37.17 -0.65
N ASP A 408 22.03 36.39 0.37
CA ASP A 408 22.75 35.18 0.79
C ASP A 408 22.34 33.91 0.00
N GLY A 409 21.48 34.04 -1.02
CA GLY A 409 21.13 32.95 -1.93
C GLY A 409 19.96 32.08 -1.47
N ARG A 410 19.21 32.50 -0.45
CA ARG A 410 17.97 31.84 -0.02
C ARG A 410 16.78 32.39 -0.82
N LEU A 411 15.73 31.60 -0.94
CA LEU A 411 14.49 32.01 -1.58
C LEU A 411 13.41 32.21 -0.52
N GLU A 412 12.97 33.44 -0.32
CA GLU A 412 11.76 33.76 0.43
C GLU A 412 10.54 33.47 -0.47
N VAL A 413 9.68 32.56 -0.05
CA VAL A 413 8.42 32.23 -0.72
C VAL A 413 7.27 32.83 0.08
N LYS A 414 6.40 33.56 -0.61
CA LYS A 414 5.11 34.02 -0.09
C LYS A 414 4.00 33.32 -0.84
N ALA A 415 3.09 32.70 -0.12
CA ALA A 415 1.89 32.12 -0.67
C ALA A 415 0.65 32.77 -0.03
N LYS A 416 -0.35 33.09 -0.86
CA LYS A 416 -1.67 33.49 -0.40
C LYS A 416 -2.37 32.28 0.18
N VAL A 417 -3.06 32.50 1.29
CA VAL A 417 -3.83 31.50 2.01
C VAL A 417 -5.30 31.81 1.76
N GLU A 418 -6.05 30.84 1.25
CA GLU A 418 -7.50 30.93 1.07
C GLU A 418 -8.20 31.15 2.42
N ASP A 419 -9.32 31.88 2.40
CA ASP A 419 -10.08 32.28 3.61
C ASP A 419 -10.54 31.09 4.47
N LEU A 420 -10.49 29.87 3.93
CA LEU A 420 -10.93 28.64 4.58
C LEU A 420 -9.89 28.06 5.54
N VAL A 421 -8.61 28.47 5.47
CA VAL A 421 -7.55 27.94 6.34
C VAL A 421 -7.58 28.62 7.70
N GLU A 422 -7.64 27.82 8.76
CA GLU A 422 -7.57 28.27 10.15
C GLU A 422 -6.14 28.17 10.70
N SER A 423 -5.39 27.12 10.34
CA SER A 423 -3.98 26.98 10.70
C SER A 423 -3.22 26.13 9.71
N ILE A 424 -1.90 26.31 9.62
CA ILE A 424 -0.99 25.44 8.87
C ILE A 424 -0.31 24.52 9.88
N ALA A 425 -0.43 23.20 9.71
CA ALA A 425 0.16 22.20 10.61
C ALA A 425 1.62 21.92 10.24
N SER A 426 1.91 21.82 8.94
CA SER A 426 3.26 21.61 8.42
C SER A 426 3.41 22.20 7.02
N LEU A 427 4.63 22.64 6.70
CA LEU A 427 5.02 23.11 5.38
C LEU A 427 6.38 22.52 5.04
N HIS A 428 6.49 21.97 3.83
CA HIS A 428 7.67 21.30 3.33
C HIS A 428 8.04 21.86 1.96
N TRP A 429 9.33 21.89 1.66
CA TRP A 429 9.79 22.03 0.28
C TRP A 429 10.55 20.79 -0.17
N ILE A 430 10.46 20.52 -1.46
CA ILE A 430 10.97 19.30 -2.09
C ILE A 430 11.77 19.70 -3.34
N ASP A 431 12.97 19.14 -3.49
CA ASP A 431 13.75 19.18 -4.72
C ASP A 431 13.21 18.11 -5.69
N PRO A 432 12.73 18.48 -6.88
CA PRO A 432 12.26 17.50 -7.87
C PRO A 432 13.36 16.56 -8.41
N ASN A 433 14.62 16.81 -8.09
CA ASN A 433 15.73 15.89 -8.37
C ASN A 433 16.08 15.00 -7.18
N ASP A 434 15.62 15.33 -5.97
CA ASP A 434 15.77 14.54 -4.75
C ASP A 434 14.44 14.50 -3.98
N LEU A 435 13.53 13.75 -4.57
CA LEU A 435 12.14 13.63 -4.18
C LEU A 435 11.96 12.89 -2.83
N MET A 436 13.04 12.28 -2.31
CA MET A 436 13.04 11.58 -1.04
C MET A 436 13.26 12.51 0.16
N GLU A 437 13.79 13.71 -0.06
CA GLU A 437 14.15 14.63 1.01
C GLU A 437 13.09 15.75 1.12
N HIS A 438 12.07 15.52 1.95
CA HIS A 438 11.14 16.57 2.36
C HIS A 438 11.78 17.44 3.44
N LYS A 439 11.95 18.73 3.16
CA LYS A 439 12.58 19.66 4.09
C LYS A 439 11.50 20.49 4.77
N VAL A 440 11.21 20.12 6.02
CA VAL A 440 10.35 20.91 6.91
C VAL A 440 10.91 22.32 6.99
N VAL A 441 10.04 23.31 6.81
CA VAL A 441 10.40 24.72 6.88
C VAL A 441 9.53 25.40 7.92
N ASP A 442 10.20 26.18 8.78
CA ASP A 442 9.52 27.16 9.61
C ASP A 442 8.81 28.17 8.71
N TRP A 443 7.60 28.55 9.11
CA TRP A 443 6.78 29.49 8.38
C TRP A 443 6.19 30.55 9.33
N GLU A 444 5.84 31.70 8.77
CA GLU A 444 5.13 32.77 9.46
C GLU A 444 3.83 33.08 8.71
N LEU A 445 2.68 32.95 9.38
CA LEU A 445 1.38 33.32 8.84
C LEU A 445 1.06 34.76 9.25
N ASP A 446 0.85 35.62 8.26
CA ASP A 446 0.33 36.97 8.44
C ASP A 446 -1.19 36.94 8.27
N GLU A 447 -1.91 36.76 9.37
CA GLU A 447 -3.39 36.65 9.39
C GLU A 447 -4.10 37.87 8.79
N ASN A 448 -3.47 39.05 8.81
CA ASN A 448 -4.08 40.27 8.28
C ASN A 448 -4.00 40.35 6.75
N GLU A 449 -2.93 39.79 6.18
CA GLU A 449 -2.69 39.78 4.73
C GLU A 449 -3.15 38.48 4.07
N GLY A 450 -3.41 37.42 4.85
CA GLY A 450 -3.67 36.09 4.34
C GLY A 450 -2.46 35.52 3.62
N ILE A 451 -1.25 35.77 4.14
CA ILE A 451 0.01 35.35 3.50
C ILE A 451 0.81 34.48 4.45
N VAL A 452 1.20 33.29 3.99
CA VAL A 452 2.25 32.49 4.63
C VAL A 452 3.60 32.82 3.99
N ARG A 453 4.63 32.94 4.83
CA ARG A 453 6.00 33.22 4.41
C ARG A 453 6.92 32.11 4.91
N PHE A 454 7.77 31.57 4.06
CA PHE A 454 8.79 30.59 4.42
C PHE A 454 10.06 30.77 3.57
N VAL A 455 11.16 30.16 4.00
CA VAL A 455 12.48 30.36 3.37
C VAL A 455 13.07 29.02 2.93
N VAL A 456 13.49 28.95 1.67
CA VAL A 456 14.17 27.79 1.07
C VAL A 456 15.68 28.08 0.99
N PRO A 457 16.53 27.46 1.84
CA PRO A 457 17.92 27.87 2.02
C PRO A 457 18.86 27.48 0.87
N GLN A 458 18.55 26.43 0.10
CA GLN A 458 19.40 25.90 -0.98
C GLN A 458 18.73 26.03 -2.36
N ALA A 459 17.80 26.98 -2.51
CA ALA A 459 17.00 27.10 -3.73
C ALA A 459 17.84 27.36 -5.00
N TYR A 460 19.06 27.89 -4.88
CA TYR A 460 19.91 28.24 -6.03
C TYR A 460 20.39 27.02 -6.85
N GLU A 461 20.29 25.81 -6.29
CA GLU A 461 20.62 24.55 -6.98
C GLU A 461 19.42 23.97 -7.75
N LEU A 462 18.22 24.49 -7.48
CA LEU A 462 16.96 23.95 -7.99
C LEU A 462 16.57 24.56 -9.35
N GLU A 463 16.02 23.73 -10.24
CA GLU A 463 15.33 24.19 -11.48
C GLU A 463 13.82 24.32 -11.28
N LYS A 464 13.29 23.52 -10.35
CA LYS A 464 11.89 23.53 -9.93
C LYS A 464 11.86 23.39 -8.42
N LEU A 465 10.86 23.97 -7.78
CA LEU A 465 10.61 23.85 -6.35
C LEU A 465 9.20 23.31 -6.16
N TRP A 466 9.06 22.23 -5.42
CA TRP A 466 7.75 21.75 -5.00
C TRP A 466 7.52 22.13 -3.54
N VAL A 467 6.29 22.53 -3.23
CA VAL A 467 5.86 22.91 -1.89
C VAL A 467 4.66 22.04 -1.54
N ALA A 468 4.72 21.40 -0.38
CA ALA A 468 3.64 20.61 0.19
C ALA A 468 3.26 21.19 1.56
N TYR A 469 1.98 21.15 1.88
CA TYR A 469 1.50 21.64 3.17
C TYR A 469 0.30 20.83 3.65
N THR A 470 0.14 20.86 4.96
CA THR A 470 -1.03 20.34 5.66
C THR A 470 -1.59 21.48 6.48
N CYS A 471 -2.90 21.71 6.39
CA CYS A 471 -3.59 22.80 7.06
C CYS A 471 -4.92 22.31 7.64
N GLN A 472 -5.46 23.03 8.63
CA GLN A 472 -6.79 22.79 9.15
C GLN A 472 -7.73 23.86 8.63
N SER A 473 -8.86 23.45 8.08
CA SER A 473 -9.90 24.36 7.63
C SER A 473 -10.84 24.77 8.76
N LYS A 474 -11.60 25.86 8.56
CA LYS A 474 -12.64 26.35 9.49
C LYS A 474 -13.76 25.34 9.77
N ASP A 475 -13.94 24.34 8.91
CA ASP A 475 -14.87 23.23 9.11
C ASP A 475 -14.21 22.05 9.86
N GLU A 476 -13.07 22.30 10.50
CA GLU A 476 -12.20 21.34 11.21
C GLU A 476 -11.62 20.21 10.32
N VAL A 477 -11.86 20.25 9.00
CA VAL A 477 -11.31 19.29 8.05
C VAL A 477 -9.83 19.61 7.82
N LYS A 478 -8.98 18.62 8.04
CA LYS A 478 -7.56 18.66 7.68
C LYS A 478 -7.41 18.56 6.16
N ILE A 479 -6.80 19.57 5.55
CA ILE A 479 -6.62 19.69 4.11
C ILE A 479 -5.13 19.76 3.76
N GLU A 480 -4.72 18.97 2.80
CA GLU A 480 -3.40 18.92 2.22
C GLU A 480 -3.41 19.45 0.82
N GLY A 481 -2.35 20.13 0.46
CA GLY A 481 -2.19 20.65 -0.88
C GLY A 481 -0.73 20.86 -1.20
N GLY A 482 -0.48 21.23 -2.44
CA GLY A 482 0.85 21.56 -2.88
C GLY A 482 0.83 22.28 -4.20
N PHE A 483 1.95 22.91 -4.50
CA PHE A 483 2.16 23.60 -5.76
C PHE A 483 3.60 23.44 -6.20
N ALA A 484 3.80 23.43 -7.52
CA ALA A 484 5.10 23.42 -8.14
C ALA A 484 5.41 24.80 -8.73
N ILE A 485 6.63 25.29 -8.49
CA ILE A 485 7.14 26.52 -9.08
C ILE A 485 8.30 26.19 -10.02
N ASP A 486 8.22 26.64 -11.26
CA ASP A 486 9.34 26.60 -12.20
C ASP A 486 10.31 27.77 -11.91
N LEU A 487 11.54 27.45 -11.50
CA LEU A 487 12.59 28.44 -11.23
C LEU A 487 13.46 28.71 -12.46
N SER A 488 13.29 27.96 -13.55
CA SER A 488 14.05 28.13 -14.81
C SER A 488 13.88 29.50 -15.47
N PRO A 489 12.66 30.08 -15.57
CA PRO A 489 12.44 31.38 -16.21
C PRO A 489 12.96 32.56 -15.38
N ILE A 490 13.11 32.34 -14.07
CA ILE A 490 13.50 33.33 -13.07
C ILE A 490 14.98 33.74 -13.22
N GLY A 491 15.77 32.89 -13.88
CA GLY A 491 17.20 33.02 -13.99
C GLY A 491 17.86 32.72 -12.65
N ARG A 492 18.72 31.70 -12.62
CA ARG A 492 19.69 31.57 -11.52
C ARG A 492 20.54 32.85 -11.55
N PRO A 493 20.56 33.69 -10.51
CA PRO A 493 21.55 34.74 -10.47
C PRO A 493 22.90 34.02 -10.47
N ASP A 494 23.78 34.31 -11.43
CA ASP A 494 25.07 33.62 -11.54
C ASP A 494 25.99 34.15 -10.43
N TRP A 495 25.73 33.71 -9.19
CA TRP A 495 26.37 34.19 -7.97
C TRP A 495 27.87 33.87 -7.92
N LYS A 496 28.39 33.07 -8.86
CA LYS A 496 29.83 32.87 -9.06
C LYS A 496 30.52 34.09 -9.66
N GLU A 497 29.78 35.00 -10.29
CA GLU A 497 30.32 36.22 -10.91
C GLU A 497 29.97 37.53 -10.16
N PHE A 498 29.09 37.47 -9.16
CA PHE A 498 28.63 38.66 -8.42
C PHE A 498 29.34 38.88 -7.08
N ASP A 499 29.77 40.12 -6.83
CA ASP A 499 30.21 40.60 -5.53
C ASP A 499 29.07 40.46 -4.49
N PRO A 500 29.28 39.83 -3.31
CA PRO A 500 28.30 39.77 -2.22
C PRO A 500 27.65 41.11 -1.86
N GLU A 501 28.31 42.24 -2.08
CA GLU A 501 27.79 43.58 -1.81
C GLU A 501 26.91 44.14 -2.95
N GLU A 502 26.96 43.56 -4.17
CA GLU A 502 26.23 44.05 -5.35
C GLU A 502 25.03 43.19 -5.76
N LYS A 503 24.70 42.15 -4.97
CA LYS A 503 23.62 41.20 -5.24
C LYS A 503 22.24 41.90 -5.18
N PRO A 504 21.51 42.07 -6.29
CA PRO A 504 20.20 42.72 -6.27
C PRO A 504 19.15 41.81 -5.61
N ASN A 505 18.22 42.41 -4.84
CA ASN A 505 16.99 41.73 -4.40
C ASN A 505 16.10 41.51 -5.63
N LEU A 506 16.19 40.32 -6.25
CA LEU A 506 15.28 39.93 -7.31
C LEU A 506 13.94 39.55 -6.67
N THR A 507 12.87 40.22 -7.10
CA THR A 507 11.51 39.95 -6.63
C THR A 507 10.61 39.71 -7.82
N LEU A 508 9.84 38.62 -7.78
CA LEU A 508 8.88 38.24 -8.81
C LEU A 508 7.51 38.08 -8.17
N ASP A 509 6.50 38.61 -8.85
CA ASP A 509 5.11 38.52 -8.44
C ASP A 509 4.43 37.34 -9.19
N SER A 510 3.27 36.89 -8.71
CA SER A 510 2.58 35.69 -9.22
C SER A 510 2.31 35.70 -10.73
N GLU A 511 2.14 36.87 -11.34
CA GLU A 511 1.91 37.01 -12.79
C GLU A 511 3.13 36.61 -13.64
N ASP A 512 4.33 36.61 -13.05
CA ASP A 512 5.59 36.27 -13.72
C ASP A 512 6.04 34.82 -13.44
N LEU A 513 5.29 34.07 -12.60
CA LEU A 513 5.60 32.69 -12.25
C LEU A 513 4.90 31.71 -13.18
N ILE A 514 5.64 30.69 -13.65
CA ILE A 514 5.04 29.49 -14.22
C ILE A 514 4.82 28.51 -13.07
N PHE A 515 3.57 28.34 -12.67
CA PHE A 515 3.17 27.40 -11.63
C PHE A 515 2.17 26.38 -12.19
N GLU A 516 2.36 25.13 -11.78
CA GLU A 516 1.38 24.07 -11.98
C GLU A 516 0.64 23.89 -10.67
N ASN A 517 -0.62 24.34 -10.64
CA ASN A 517 -1.52 24.00 -9.54
C ASN A 517 -1.76 22.50 -9.58
N TYR A 518 -1.34 21.80 -8.54
CA TYR A 518 -1.70 20.41 -8.33
C TYR A 518 -3.14 20.35 -7.83
N SER A 519 -4.10 20.37 -8.75
CA SER A 519 -5.51 20.16 -8.41
C SER A 519 -5.83 18.67 -8.36
N PRO A 520 -6.34 18.13 -7.24
CA PRO A 520 -6.80 16.73 -7.10
C PRO A 520 -8.20 16.50 -7.70
N THR A 521 -8.54 17.20 -8.79
CA THR A 521 -9.86 17.09 -9.45
C THR A 521 -9.87 16.06 -10.56
#